data_AF-A0A957GDE1-F1
#
_entry.id   AF-A0A957GDE1-F1
#
_cell.length_a   1.000
_cell.length_b   1.000
_cell.length_c   1.000
_cell.angle_alpha   90.00
_cell.angle_beta   90.00
_cell.angle_gamma   90.00
#
_symmetry.space_group_name_H-M   'P 1'
#
loop_
_entity.id
_entity.type
_entity.pdbx_description
1 polymer ?
#
loop_
_entity_poly.entity_id
_entity_poly.type
_entity_poly.pdbx_seq_one_letter_code
_entity_poly.pdbx_strand_id
1 'polypeptide(L)'
;MLTDTRRETAMLVERGSGQYGFIHLTFQEYLAAIGIVQKGQLGIGPVVTALAARIDDPDWHEVIQLAIGYLGIVQGYEDAASQVVQQLLKQKPGTAGQVEILMGMSANDVGEHGLTHACREAITQAVLTALRDDGRVAPRQRALAGQTLARLGDPRPEV
;
A
#
# COMPACT_ATOMS: atom_id res chain seq x y z
N MET A 1 -36.70 -24.12 -3.83
CA MET A 1 -35.40 -24.31 -3.16
C MET A 1 -34.42 -23.21 -3.60
N LEU A 2 -34.67 -21.96 -3.22
CA LEU A 2 -33.79 -20.80 -3.52
C LEU A 2 -33.99 -19.71 -2.45
N THR A 3 -34.16 -20.11 -1.19
CA THR A 3 -34.52 -19.18 -0.09
C THR A 3 -33.45 -19.06 0.99
N ASP A 4 -32.27 -19.65 0.80
CA ASP A 4 -31.24 -19.74 1.84
C ASP A 4 -29.86 -19.27 1.35
N THR A 5 -29.77 -17.99 0.96
CA THR A 5 -28.45 -17.37 0.78
C THR A 5 -28.40 -15.92 1.28
N ARG A 6 -29.49 -15.44 1.91
CA ARG A 6 -29.52 -14.10 2.53
C ARG A 6 -28.92 -14.09 3.94
N ARG A 7 -28.38 -15.22 4.43
CA ARG A 7 -28.09 -15.42 5.87
C ARG A 7 -26.66 -15.79 6.26
N GLU A 8 -25.76 -16.12 5.34
CA GLU A 8 -24.49 -16.75 5.78
C GLU A 8 -23.30 -15.80 5.92
N THR A 9 -23.32 -14.62 5.29
CA THR A 9 -22.38 -13.55 5.64
C THR A 9 -23.14 -12.23 5.56
N ALA A 10 -23.34 -11.53 6.67
CA ALA A 10 -23.93 -10.19 6.68
C ALA A 10 -22.99 -9.13 6.04
N MET A 11 -22.21 -9.52 5.03
CA MET A 11 -21.11 -8.75 4.47
C MET A 11 -21.54 -7.90 3.27
N LEU A 12 -22.52 -8.36 2.49
CA LEU A 12 -22.99 -7.68 1.27
C LEU A 12 -24.45 -7.19 1.43
N VAL A 13 -24.69 -5.94 1.09
CA VAL A 13 -26.00 -5.27 1.10
C VAL A 13 -26.37 -4.83 -0.30
N GLU A 14 -27.61 -5.09 -0.68
CA GLU A 14 -28.18 -4.64 -1.95
C GLU A 14 -28.35 -3.10 -1.94
N ARG A 15 -27.76 -2.42 -2.93
CA ARG A 15 -27.74 -0.95 -3.09
C ARG A 15 -28.55 -0.47 -4.31
N GLY A 16 -29.17 -1.41 -5.03
CA GLY A 16 -29.94 -1.22 -6.25
C GLY A 16 -30.20 -2.58 -6.90
N SER A 17 -31.09 -2.67 -7.88
CA SER A 17 -31.42 -3.96 -8.51
C SER A 17 -30.17 -4.63 -9.08
N GLY A 18 -29.74 -5.72 -8.45
CA GLY A 18 -28.54 -6.48 -8.83
C GLY A 18 -27.19 -5.85 -8.42
N GLN A 19 -27.19 -4.76 -7.65
CA GLN A 19 -25.96 -4.13 -7.16
C GLN A 19 -25.76 -4.45 -5.68
N TYR A 20 -24.62 -5.05 -5.35
CA TYR A 20 -24.25 -5.40 -3.98
C TYR A 20 -22.98 -4.67 -3.58
N GLY A 21 -22.96 -4.08 -2.39
CA GLY A 21 -21.79 -3.45 -1.80
C GLY A 21 -21.54 -3.99 -0.40
N PHE A 22 -20.31 -3.85 0.11
CA PHE A 22 -20.03 -4.25 1.48
C PHE A 22 -20.74 -3.35 2.49
N ILE A 23 -21.03 -3.90 3.68
CA ILE A 23 -21.63 -3.15 4.78
C ILE A 23 -20.76 -1.99 5.27
N HIS A 24 -19.44 -2.10 5.13
CA HIS A 24 -18.47 -1.11 5.57
C HIS A 24 -17.27 -1.04 4.61
N LEU A 25 -16.79 0.17 4.31
CA LEU A 25 -15.70 0.40 3.36
C LEU A 25 -14.39 -0.26 3.83
N THR A 26 -14.01 -0.10 5.09
CA THR A 26 -12.76 -0.71 5.61
C THR A 26 -12.74 -2.23 5.49
N PHE A 27 -13.91 -2.87 5.57
CA PHE A 27 -14.00 -4.31 5.39
C PHE A 27 -13.81 -4.71 3.91
N GLN A 28 -14.35 -3.91 3.00
CA GLN A 28 -14.09 -4.06 1.56
C GLN A 28 -12.61 -3.86 1.24
N GLU A 29 -11.98 -2.82 1.79
CA GLU A 29 -10.56 -2.50 1.56
C GLU A 29 -9.64 -3.63 2.05
N TYR A 30 -9.92 -4.15 3.25
CA TYR A 30 -9.18 -5.28 3.81
C TYR A 30 -9.34 -6.56 2.96
N LEU A 31 -10.56 -6.89 2.54
CA LEU A 31 -10.77 -8.05 1.66
C LEU A 31 -10.16 -7.86 0.27
N ALA A 32 -10.18 -6.64 -0.26
CA ALA A 32 -9.50 -6.31 -1.52
C ALA A 32 -7.99 -6.51 -1.40
N ALA A 33 -7.38 -6.08 -0.28
CA ALA A 33 -5.97 -6.28 0.00
C ALA A 33 -5.62 -7.77 0.07
N ILE A 34 -6.41 -8.58 0.80
CA ILE A 34 -6.25 -10.04 0.83
C ILE A 34 -6.38 -10.63 -0.58
N GLY A 35 -7.38 -10.21 -1.35
CA GLY A 35 -7.60 -10.69 -2.71
C GLY A 35 -6.44 -10.36 -3.66
N ILE A 36 -5.77 -9.22 -3.45
CA ILE A 36 -4.54 -8.87 -4.18
C ILE A 36 -3.40 -9.80 -3.75
N VAL A 37 -3.16 -9.96 -2.44
CA VAL A 37 -2.07 -10.80 -1.92
C VAL A 37 -2.23 -12.26 -2.36
N GLN A 38 -3.47 -12.77 -2.41
CA GLN A 38 -3.77 -14.13 -2.88
C GLN A 38 -3.43 -14.36 -4.36
N LYS A 39 -3.32 -13.31 -5.20
CA LYS A 39 -2.81 -13.45 -6.58
C LYS A 39 -1.33 -13.85 -6.61
N GLY A 40 -0.60 -13.66 -5.51
CA GLY A 40 0.82 -13.92 -5.36
C GLY A 40 1.23 -15.37 -5.10
N GLN A 41 0.30 -16.33 -5.20
CA GLN A 41 0.57 -17.75 -4.87
C GLN A 41 1.79 -18.36 -5.58
N LEU A 42 2.07 -17.93 -6.82
CA LEU A 42 3.21 -18.43 -7.62
C LEU A 42 4.37 -17.43 -7.70
N GLY A 43 4.33 -16.34 -6.91
CA GLY A 43 5.34 -15.29 -6.89
C GLY A 43 4.72 -13.90 -6.77
N ILE A 44 5.52 -12.90 -6.37
CA ILE A 44 5.03 -11.54 -6.06
C ILE A 44 4.65 -10.69 -7.29
N GLY A 45 4.99 -11.11 -8.50
CA GLY A 45 4.79 -10.31 -9.73
C GLY A 45 3.35 -9.86 -9.97
N PRO A 46 2.33 -10.74 -9.85
CA PRO A 46 0.92 -10.36 -9.95
C PRO A 46 0.48 -9.37 -8.86
N VAL A 47 1.03 -9.46 -7.65
CA VAL A 47 0.76 -8.52 -6.55
C VAL A 47 1.28 -7.14 -6.92
N VAL A 48 2.56 -7.05 -7.32
CA VAL A 48 3.21 -5.80 -7.75
C VAL A 48 2.44 -5.17 -8.91
N THR A 49 2.06 -5.96 -9.91
CA THR A 49 1.30 -5.47 -11.08
C THR A 49 -0.06 -4.89 -10.66
N ALA A 50 -0.77 -5.57 -9.76
CA ALA A 50 -2.08 -5.12 -9.29
C ALA A 50 -1.98 -3.80 -8.51
N LEU A 51 -0.97 -3.67 -7.64
CA LEU A 51 -0.74 -2.46 -6.83
C LEU A 51 -0.22 -1.30 -7.68
N ALA A 52 0.75 -1.54 -8.56
CA ALA A 52 1.34 -0.50 -9.43
C ALA A 52 0.30 0.21 -10.28
N ALA A 53 -0.71 -0.51 -10.78
CA ALA A 53 -1.80 0.05 -11.58
C ALA A 53 -2.73 1.01 -10.81
N ARG A 54 -2.58 1.14 -9.49
CA ARG A 54 -3.51 1.86 -8.59
C ARG A 54 -2.84 2.92 -7.73
N ILE A 55 -1.56 3.21 -7.97
CA ILE A 55 -0.76 4.12 -7.12
C ILE A 55 -1.33 5.55 -7.11
N ASP A 56 -1.85 6.01 -8.24
CA ASP A 56 -2.44 7.34 -8.37
C ASP A 56 -3.91 7.40 -7.97
N ASP A 57 -4.52 6.26 -7.62
CA ASP A 57 -5.93 6.17 -7.24
C ASP A 57 -6.07 6.26 -5.71
N PRO A 58 -6.56 7.38 -5.14
CA PRO A 58 -6.65 7.56 -3.70
C PRO A 58 -7.53 6.52 -3.00
N ASP A 59 -8.56 6.00 -3.68
CA ASP A 59 -9.47 5.00 -3.12
C ASP A 59 -8.77 3.64 -2.88
N TRP A 60 -7.56 3.46 -3.42
CA TRP A 60 -6.76 2.25 -3.26
C TRP A 60 -5.56 2.42 -2.33
N HIS A 61 -5.26 3.62 -1.84
CA HIS A 61 -4.10 3.84 -0.98
C HIS A 61 -4.17 2.99 0.29
N GLU A 62 -5.34 2.92 0.91
CA GLU A 62 -5.55 2.05 2.08
C GLU A 62 -5.42 0.57 1.72
N VAL A 63 -5.96 0.14 0.59
CA VAL A 63 -5.83 -1.25 0.11
C VAL A 63 -4.36 -1.62 -0.13
N ILE A 64 -3.55 -0.70 -0.66
CA ILE A 64 -2.12 -0.91 -0.91
C ILE A 64 -1.37 -1.08 0.42
N GLN A 65 -1.62 -0.18 1.38
CA GLN A 65 -1.01 -0.24 2.72
C GLN A 65 -1.43 -1.52 3.45
N LEU A 66 -2.72 -1.87 3.43
CA LEU A 66 -3.24 -3.11 4.01
C LEU A 66 -2.66 -4.35 3.34
N ALA A 67 -2.40 -4.34 2.02
CA ALA A 67 -1.78 -5.47 1.34
C ALA A 67 -0.34 -5.70 1.80
N ILE A 68 0.44 -4.62 1.95
CA ILE A 68 1.81 -4.67 2.47
C ILE A 68 1.81 -5.15 3.92
N GLY A 69 0.96 -4.56 4.78
CA GLY A 69 0.83 -4.95 6.17
C GLY A 69 0.32 -6.39 6.34
N TYR A 70 -0.64 -6.82 5.55
CA TYR A 70 -1.13 -8.20 5.60
C TYR A 70 -0.04 -9.21 5.24
N LEU A 71 0.75 -8.93 4.20
CA LEU A 71 1.84 -9.82 3.79
C LEU A 71 2.98 -9.85 4.83
N GLY A 72 3.42 -8.69 5.30
CA GLY A 72 4.56 -8.56 6.21
C GLY A 72 4.26 -8.90 7.67
N ILE A 73 3.12 -8.46 8.19
CA ILE A 73 2.74 -8.60 9.61
C ILE A 73 1.84 -9.81 9.81
N VAL A 74 0.73 -9.91 9.07
CA VAL A 74 -0.29 -10.93 9.34
C VAL A 74 0.15 -12.31 8.86
N GLN A 75 0.78 -12.39 7.69
CA GLN A 75 1.35 -13.64 7.16
C GLN A 75 2.80 -13.88 7.61
N GLY A 76 3.48 -12.87 8.15
CA GLY A 76 4.88 -12.96 8.55
C GLY A 76 5.87 -13.11 7.38
N TYR A 77 5.45 -12.80 6.15
CA TYR A 77 6.28 -12.90 4.94
C TYR A 77 7.01 -11.58 4.68
N GLU A 78 7.85 -11.19 5.64
CA GLU A 78 8.61 -9.94 5.62
C GLU A 78 9.44 -9.76 4.34
N ASP A 79 10.16 -10.79 3.90
CA ASP A 79 10.94 -10.74 2.66
C ASP A 79 10.08 -10.52 1.42
N ALA A 80 8.90 -11.16 1.37
CA ALA A 80 7.98 -11.01 0.25
C ALA A 80 7.37 -9.59 0.20
N ALA A 81 6.99 -9.06 1.36
CA ALA A 81 6.52 -7.67 1.49
C ALA A 81 7.61 -6.68 1.06
N SER A 82 8.84 -6.86 1.54
CA SER A 82 10.00 -6.06 1.12
C SER A 82 10.25 -6.12 -0.38
N GLN A 83 10.17 -7.31 -0.99
CA GLN A 83 10.35 -7.44 -2.44
C GLN A 83 9.24 -6.72 -3.22
N VAL A 84 7.98 -6.78 -2.76
CA VAL A 84 6.87 -6.03 -3.39
C VAL A 84 7.16 -4.53 -3.35
N VAL A 85 7.53 -3.99 -2.19
CA VAL A 85 7.85 -2.57 -2.01
C VAL A 85 9.05 -2.16 -2.88
N GLN A 86 10.13 -2.94 -2.87
CA GLN A 86 11.32 -2.67 -3.69
C GLN A 86 11.01 -2.66 -5.19
N GLN A 87 10.15 -3.57 -5.68
CA GLN A 87 9.74 -3.58 -7.08
C GLN A 87 8.88 -2.36 -7.43
N LEU A 88 7.98 -1.93 -6.55
CA LEU A 88 7.19 -0.70 -6.73
C LEU A 88 8.10 0.53 -6.78
N LEU A 89 9.05 0.66 -5.84
CA LEU A 89 10.03 1.75 -5.84
C LEU A 89 10.94 1.76 -7.07
N LYS A 90 11.27 0.58 -7.60
CA LYS A 90 12.06 0.44 -8.83
C LYS A 90 11.27 0.84 -10.08
N GLN A 91 10.00 0.44 -10.16
CA GLN A 91 9.14 0.73 -11.31
C GLN A 91 8.71 2.20 -11.36
N LYS A 92 8.66 2.88 -10.21
CA LYS A 92 8.19 4.27 -10.07
C LYS A 92 6.84 4.51 -10.76
N PRO A 93 5.83 3.66 -10.53
CA PRO A 93 4.51 3.83 -11.12
C PRO A 93 3.83 5.12 -10.64
N GLY A 94 2.95 5.65 -11.48
CA GLY A 94 2.12 6.81 -11.17
C GLY A 94 2.87 8.13 -11.27
N THR A 95 2.30 9.13 -10.61
CA THR A 95 2.80 10.50 -10.58
C THR A 95 4.11 10.55 -9.78
N ALA A 96 5.05 11.38 -10.21
CA ALA A 96 6.37 11.47 -9.59
C ALA A 96 6.29 11.71 -8.07
N GLY A 97 6.97 10.87 -7.29
CA GLY A 97 6.98 10.94 -5.82
C GLY A 97 5.83 10.20 -5.13
N GLN A 98 4.76 9.83 -5.86
CA GLN A 98 3.58 9.21 -5.25
C GLN A 98 3.89 7.84 -4.65
N VAL A 99 4.58 6.97 -5.40
CA VAL A 99 4.94 5.64 -4.89
C VAL A 99 5.90 5.74 -3.72
N GLU A 100 6.88 6.65 -3.76
CA GLU A 100 7.85 6.82 -2.67
C GLU A 100 7.13 7.22 -1.38
N ILE A 101 6.22 8.21 -1.46
CA ILE A 101 5.42 8.67 -0.33
C ILE A 101 4.55 7.54 0.22
N LEU A 102 3.84 6.81 -0.65
CA LEU A 102 2.92 5.75 -0.22
C LEU A 102 3.65 4.55 0.41
N MET A 103 4.81 4.16 -0.14
CA MET A 103 5.65 3.13 0.49
C MET A 103 6.22 3.59 1.83
N GLY A 104 6.54 4.89 1.96
CA GLY A 104 6.93 5.47 3.23
C GLY A 104 5.82 5.49 4.26
N MET A 105 4.58 5.79 3.87
CA MET A 105 3.40 5.69 4.74
C MET A 105 3.16 4.24 5.17
N SER A 106 3.24 3.30 4.22
CA SER A 106 3.13 1.86 4.50
C SER A 106 4.17 1.38 5.53
N ALA A 107 5.43 1.84 5.40
CA ALA A 107 6.50 1.50 6.32
C ALA A 107 6.35 2.12 7.72
N ASN A 108 5.73 3.30 7.82
CA ASN A 108 5.36 3.90 9.10
C ASN A 108 4.26 3.08 9.79
N ASP A 109 3.29 2.59 9.03
CA ASP A 109 2.11 1.92 9.59
C ASP A 109 2.42 0.49 10.04
N VAL A 110 3.30 -0.23 9.33
CA VAL A 110 3.72 -1.58 9.76
C VAL A 110 4.68 -1.57 10.96
N GLY A 111 5.19 -0.40 11.39
CA GLY A 111 6.15 -0.28 12.49
C GLY A 111 7.50 -0.88 12.14
N GLU A 112 8.37 -1.29 13.07
CA GLU A 112 9.70 -1.87 12.74
C GLU A 112 9.63 -3.26 12.11
N HIS A 113 8.56 -3.99 12.38
CA HIS A 113 8.34 -5.36 11.93
C HIS A 113 7.62 -5.36 10.57
N GLY A 114 7.71 -6.43 9.79
CA GLY A 114 6.92 -6.60 8.56
C GLY A 114 7.55 -6.04 7.27
N LEU A 115 8.65 -5.29 7.37
CA LEU A 115 9.56 -5.02 6.26
C LEU A 115 11.00 -5.13 6.76
N THR A 116 11.85 -5.76 5.95
CA THR A 116 13.28 -5.91 6.24
C THR A 116 13.97 -4.56 6.41
N HIS A 117 14.99 -4.52 7.26
CA HIS A 117 15.79 -3.31 7.51
C HIS A 117 16.30 -2.66 6.23
N ALA A 118 16.88 -3.45 5.32
CA ALA A 118 17.38 -2.96 4.04
C ALA A 118 16.26 -2.36 3.17
N CYS A 119 15.04 -2.88 3.24
CA CYS A 119 13.89 -2.29 2.56
C CYS A 119 13.52 -0.94 3.18
N ARG A 120 13.55 -0.81 4.51
CA ARG A 120 13.28 0.46 5.20
C ARG A 120 14.27 1.54 4.83
N GLU A 121 15.57 1.22 4.83
CA GLU A 121 16.61 2.15 4.40
C GLU A 121 16.39 2.60 2.95
N ALA A 122 16.02 1.67 2.06
CA ALA A 122 15.70 1.99 0.67
C ALA A 122 14.47 2.90 0.54
N ILE A 123 13.43 2.69 1.35
CA ILE A 123 12.24 3.54 1.41
C ILE A 123 12.63 4.94 1.89
N THR A 124 13.34 5.07 3.01
CA THR A 124 13.80 6.36 3.55
C THR A 124 14.61 7.14 2.51
N GLN A 125 15.54 6.49 1.83
CA GLN A 125 16.33 7.12 0.78
C GLN A 125 15.49 7.52 -0.44
N ALA A 126 14.49 6.71 -0.81
CA ALA A 126 13.57 7.03 -1.91
C ALA A 126 12.69 8.24 -1.58
N VAL A 127 12.11 8.30 -0.38
CA VAL A 127 11.30 9.45 0.08
C VAL A 127 12.16 10.72 0.16
N LEU A 128 13.40 10.63 0.66
CA LEU A 128 14.34 11.76 0.68
C LEU A 128 14.67 12.26 -0.73
N THR A 129 14.81 11.33 -1.68
CA THR A 129 15.04 11.69 -3.09
C THR A 129 13.82 12.42 -3.66
N ALA A 130 12.60 11.93 -3.38
CA ALA A 130 11.36 12.58 -3.82
C ALA A 130 11.17 13.97 -3.19
N LEU A 131 11.51 14.13 -1.92
CA LEU A 131 11.49 15.43 -1.22
C LEU A 131 12.41 16.47 -1.88
N ARG A 132 13.58 16.04 -2.37
CA ARG A 132 14.60 16.93 -2.97
C ARG A 132 14.41 17.19 -4.46
N ASP A 133 13.58 16.40 -5.15
CA ASP A 133 13.38 16.51 -6.60
C ASP A 133 12.44 17.66 -6.94
N ASP A 134 13.00 18.86 -7.06
CA ASP A 134 12.23 20.07 -7.31
C ASP A 134 11.73 20.21 -8.76
N GLY A 135 12.29 19.42 -9.67
CA GLY A 135 11.96 19.43 -11.10
C GLY A 135 10.80 18.52 -11.50
N ARG A 136 10.65 17.34 -10.89
CA ARG A 136 9.62 16.37 -11.28
C ARG A 136 8.51 16.20 -10.24
N VAL A 137 8.81 16.32 -8.95
CA VAL A 137 7.84 16.07 -7.87
C VAL A 137 7.14 17.37 -7.52
N ALA A 138 5.80 17.40 -7.51
CA ALA A 138 5.06 18.63 -7.26
C ALA A 138 5.29 19.16 -5.83
N PRO A 139 5.21 20.49 -5.57
CA PRO A 139 5.46 21.06 -4.24
C PRO A 139 4.63 20.42 -3.11
N ARG A 140 3.38 20.05 -3.37
CA ARG A 140 2.52 19.35 -2.40
C ARG A 140 3.05 17.95 -2.08
N GLN A 141 3.50 17.20 -3.08
CA GLN A 141 4.09 15.87 -2.87
C GLN A 141 5.42 15.97 -2.13
N ARG A 142 6.26 16.98 -2.41
CA ARG A 142 7.49 17.22 -1.64
C ARG A 142 7.17 17.51 -0.16
N ALA A 143 6.15 18.32 0.12
CA ALA A 143 5.72 18.58 1.49
C ALA A 143 5.25 17.28 2.20
N LEU A 144 4.48 16.44 1.52
CA LEU A 144 4.06 15.14 2.03
C LEU A 144 5.25 14.20 2.26
N ALA A 145 6.23 14.16 1.34
CA ALA A 145 7.45 13.38 1.53
C ALA A 145 8.22 13.80 2.79
N GLY A 146 8.26 15.11 3.08
CA GLY A 146 8.83 15.64 4.33
C GLY A 146 8.07 15.17 5.57
N GLN A 147 6.74 15.18 5.54
CA GLN A 147 5.91 14.66 6.64
C GLN A 147 6.09 13.16 6.84
N THR A 148 6.19 12.40 5.76
CA THR A 148 6.44 10.96 5.80
C THR A 148 7.81 10.64 6.41
N LEU A 149 8.86 11.39 6.05
CA LEU A 149 10.20 11.24 6.63
C LEU A 149 10.26 11.57 8.12
N ALA A 150 9.52 12.59 8.56
CA ALA A 150 9.48 12.97 9.97
C ALA A 150 9.01 11.80 10.87
N ARG A 151 8.19 10.89 10.34
CA ARG A 151 7.76 9.66 11.03
C ARG A 151 8.72 8.48 10.82
N LEU A 152 9.32 8.34 9.64
CA LEU A 152 10.24 7.22 9.32
C LEU A 152 11.61 7.33 10.00
N GLY A 153 12.00 8.53 10.42
CA GLY A 153 13.36 8.86 10.83
C GLY A 153 14.08 9.60 9.71
N ASP A 154 14.03 10.93 9.77
CA ASP A 154 14.68 11.79 8.79
C ASP A 154 16.21 11.75 8.98
N PRO A 155 16.99 11.32 7.96
CA PRO A 155 18.44 11.21 8.10
C PRO A 155 19.17 12.55 7.93
N ARG A 156 18.45 13.65 7.66
CA ARG A 156 19.06 14.98 7.54
C ARG A 156 19.48 15.50 8.92
N PRO A 157 20.61 16.24 9.02
CA PRO A 157 21.05 16.79 10.29
C PRO A 157 20.04 17.82 10.83
N GLU A 158 19.83 17.82 12.15
CA GLU A 158 19.11 18.89 12.84
C GLU A 158 19.92 20.19 12.73
N VAL A 159 19.24 21.29 12.42
CA VAL A 159 19.81 22.64 12.24
C VAL A 159 19.27 23.60 13.30
#